data_AF-A0A069NLE8-F1
#
_entry.id   AF-A0A069NLE8-F1
#
_cell.length_a   1.000
_cell.length_b   1.000
_cell.length_c   1.000
_cell.angle_alpha   90.00
_cell.angle_beta   90.00
_cell.angle_gamma   90.00
#
_symmetry.space_group_name_H-M   'P 1'
#
loop_
_entity.id
_entity.type
_entity.pdbx_description
1 polymer ?
#
loop_
_entity_poly.entity_id
_entity_poly.type
_entity_poly.pdbx_seq_one_letter_code
_entity_poly.pdbx_strand_id
1 'polypeptide(L)'
;MRKVIPFERRAAASNTLGHVEAKCAHRNLRLVEQGGIVMCTDCHITLSPFWALSMLSEQYALSMAHIDRLKSRIQLADARILELSRELDAMLPAKRSPNKSSTDT
;
A
#
# COMPACT_ATOMS: atom_id res chain seq x y z
N MET A 1 -2.02 5.99 18.74
CA MET A 1 -1.99 4.58 18.29
C MET A 1 -2.19 4.54 16.77
N ARG A 2 -1.13 4.27 15.98
CA ARG A 2 -1.24 4.11 14.52
C ARG A 2 -1.89 2.75 14.22
N LYS A 3 -3.18 2.74 13.85
CA LYS A 3 -3.82 1.56 13.23
C LYS A 3 -3.30 1.40 11.80
N VAL A 4 -2.06 0.95 11.66
CA VAL A 4 -1.54 0.47 10.37
C VAL A 4 -2.22 -0.87 10.12
N ILE A 5 -3.06 -0.95 9.08
CA ILE A 5 -3.63 -2.23 8.68
C ILE A 5 -2.47 -3.02 8.04
N PRO A 6 -2.10 -4.19 8.57
CA PRO A 6 -1.02 -4.97 7.99
C PRO A 6 -1.41 -5.40 6.57
N PHE A 7 -0.53 -5.13 5.61
CA PHE A 7 -0.64 -5.67 4.26
C PHE A 7 -0.04 -7.07 4.26
N GLU A 8 -0.87 -8.06 4.57
CA GLU A 8 -0.46 -9.46 4.47
C GLU A 8 -0.55 -9.93 3.02
N ARG A 9 0.62 -10.12 2.42
CA ARG A 9 0.73 -10.71 1.08
C ARG A 9 0.45 -12.20 1.18
N ARG A 10 -0.58 -12.68 0.48
CA ARG A 10 -0.94 -14.10 0.43
C ARG A 10 0.17 -14.93 -0.24
N ALA A 11 0.37 -16.15 0.25
CA ALA A 11 1.14 -17.16 -0.45
C ALA A 11 0.28 -17.69 -1.61
N ALA A 12 0.85 -17.80 -2.80
CA ALA A 12 0.20 -18.51 -3.90
C ALA A 12 0.24 -20.01 -3.59
N ALA A 13 -0.91 -20.66 -3.58
CA ALA A 13 -0.99 -22.10 -3.35
C ALA A 13 -0.28 -22.83 -4.50
N SER A 14 0.76 -23.63 -4.18
CA SER A 14 1.35 -24.54 -5.15
C SER A 14 0.58 -25.87 -5.12
N ASN A 15 0.02 -26.27 -6.26
CA ASN A 15 -0.54 -27.60 -6.44
C ASN A 15 0.56 -28.55 -6.92
N THR A 16 1.50 -28.90 -6.04
CA THR A 16 2.45 -30.00 -6.29
C THR A 16 2.76 -30.76 -4.99
N LEU A 17 2.46 -32.06 -5.01
CA LEU A 17 2.79 -33.02 -3.96
C LEU A 17 4.30 -33.16 -3.81
N GLY A 18 4.85 -32.65 -2.70
CA GLY A 18 6.28 -32.69 -2.38
C GLY A 18 6.53 -32.12 -1.00
N HIS A 19 6.31 -32.94 0.01
CA HIS A 19 6.46 -32.65 1.43
C HIS A 19 7.87 -32.07 1.74
N VAL A 20 7.93 -30.77 2.09
CA VAL A 20 8.95 -29.98 2.86
C VAL A 20 8.87 -28.46 2.51
N GLU A 21 8.19 -28.08 1.43
CA GLU A 21 8.20 -26.71 0.85
C GLU A 21 7.19 -25.69 1.42
N ALA A 22 6.68 -25.89 2.64
CA ALA A 22 5.64 -25.00 3.21
C ALA A 22 6.13 -23.60 3.64
N LYS A 23 7.36 -23.19 3.33
CA LYS A 23 7.97 -21.94 3.83
C LYS A 23 8.33 -20.90 2.77
N CYS A 24 8.39 -21.25 1.48
CA CYS A 24 8.79 -20.29 0.46
C CYS A 24 7.56 -19.73 -0.26
N ALA A 25 7.41 -18.41 -0.28
CA ALA A 25 6.38 -17.73 -1.05
C ALA A 25 6.73 -17.59 -2.54
N HIS A 26 7.91 -18.08 -2.96
CA HIS A 26 8.42 -18.06 -4.33
C HIS A 26 8.36 -16.67 -4.99
N ARG A 27 8.66 -15.61 -4.23
CA ARG A 27 8.54 -14.22 -4.68
C ARG A 27 9.79 -13.71 -5.38
N ASN A 28 10.95 -14.21 -4.98
CA ASN A 28 12.21 -13.82 -5.58
C ASN A 28 12.55 -14.84 -6.66
N LEU A 29 12.27 -14.48 -7.91
CA LEU A 29 12.44 -15.35 -9.08
C LEU A 29 13.61 -14.85 -9.92
N ARG A 30 14.41 -15.78 -10.45
CA ARG A 30 15.45 -15.53 -11.45
C ARG A 30 15.24 -16.38 -12.69
N LEU A 31 15.58 -15.82 -13.84
CA LEU A 31 15.70 -16.56 -15.09
C LEU A 31 17.11 -17.14 -15.19
N VAL A 32 17.21 -18.43 -15.50
CA VAL A 32 18.51 -19.09 -15.72
C VAL A 32 18.81 -19.07 -17.22
N GLU A 33 20.00 -18.59 -17.58
CA GLU A 33 20.38 -18.06 -18.90
C GLU A 33 20.28 -19.03 -20.10
N GLN A 34 20.07 -20.34 -19.90
CA GLN A 34 20.08 -21.31 -21.01
C GLN A 34 18.81 -22.16 -21.24
N GLY A 35 17.68 -21.90 -20.58
CA GLY A 35 16.52 -22.81 -20.79
C GLY A 35 15.12 -22.25 -20.60
N GLY A 36 14.94 -20.94 -20.43
CA GLY A 36 13.62 -20.40 -20.06
C GLY A 36 13.13 -20.95 -18.72
N ILE A 37 14.06 -21.42 -17.89
CA ILE A 37 13.79 -22.00 -16.58
C ILE A 37 13.68 -20.86 -15.58
N VAL A 38 12.55 -20.81 -14.88
CA VAL A 38 12.35 -19.89 -13.76
C VAL A 38 12.74 -20.62 -12.49
N MET A 39 13.56 -19.99 -11.65
CA MET A 39 13.96 -20.57 -10.37
C MET A 39 13.78 -19.56 -9.26
N CYS A 40 13.32 -20.00 -8.09
CA CYS A 40 13.27 -19.14 -6.92
C CYS A 40 14.67 -18.99 -6.31
N THR A 41 15.07 -17.78 -5.97
CA THR A 41 16.38 -17.52 -5.33
C THR A 41 16.39 -17.89 -3.85
N ASP A 42 15.23 -17.97 -3.21
CA ASP A 42 15.13 -18.19 -1.76
C ASP A 42 15.18 -19.68 -1.41
N CYS A 43 14.50 -20.52 -2.20
CA CYS A 43 14.45 -21.97 -2.01
C CYS A 43 15.17 -22.76 -3.09
N HIS A 44 15.69 -22.11 -4.14
CA HIS A 44 16.39 -22.74 -5.27
C HIS A 44 15.57 -23.77 -6.06
N ILE A 45 14.24 -23.75 -5.91
CA ILE A 45 13.33 -24.63 -6.63
C ILE A 45 13.06 -24.07 -8.02
N THR A 46 13.11 -24.95 -9.02
CA THR A 46 12.68 -24.66 -10.39
C THR A 46 11.16 -24.64 -10.46
N LEU A 47 10.61 -23.57 -11.02
CA LEU A 47 9.18 -23.34 -11.17
C LEU A 47 8.80 -23.31 -12.65
N SER A 48 7.58 -23.72 -12.95
CA SER A 48 7.01 -23.56 -14.29
C SER A 48 6.92 -22.06 -14.65
N PRO A 49 7.34 -21.65 -15.86
CA PRO A 49 7.19 -20.27 -16.32
C PRO A 49 5.74 -19.78 -16.27
N PHE A 50 4.78 -20.65 -16.59
CA PHE A 50 3.36 -20.32 -16.51
C PHE A 50 2.94 -20.03 -15.06
N TRP A 51 3.33 -20.90 -14.12
CA TRP A 51 3.04 -20.69 -12.69
C TRP A 51 3.65 -19.39 -12.18
N ALA A 52 4.90 -19.11 -12.54
CA ALA A 52 5.59 -17.89 -12.17
C ALA A 52 4.88 -16.63 -12.68
N LEU A 53 4.46 -16.62 -13.96
CA LEU A 53 3.72 -15.50 -14.55
C LEU A 53 2.34 -15.33 -13.91
N SER A 54 1.60 -16.42 -13.67
CA SER A 54 0.32 -16.37 -12.96
C SER A 54 0.47 -15.79 -11.56
N MET A 55 1.43 -16.30 -10.77
CA MET A 55 1.71 -15.81 -9.42
C MET A 55 2.08 -14.32 -9.43
N LEU A 56 2.97 -13.89 -10.33
CA LEU A 56 3.35 -12.47 -10.47
C LEU A 56 2.15 -11.58 -10.84
N SER A 57 1.27 -12.05 -11.75
CA SER A 57 0.09 -11.32 -12.16
C SER A 57 -0.91 -11.11 -11.00
N GLU A 58 -1.09 -12.13 -10.17
CA GLU A 58 -1.96 -12.07 -8.98
C GLU A 58 -1.38 -11.12 -7.93
N GLN A 59 -0.06 -11.20 -7.67
CA GLN A 59 0.61 -10.29 -6.73
C GLN A 59 0.56 -8.84 -7.22
N TYR A 60 0.67 -8.61 -8.52
CA TYR A 60 0.53 -7.30 -9.13
C TYR A 60 -0.89 -6.75 -8.91
N ALA A 61 -1.93 -7.54 -9.22
CA ALA A 61 -3.31 -7.14 -9.01
C ALA A 61 -3.62 -6.80 -7.54
N LEU A 62 -3.14 -7.63 -6.60
CA LEU A 62 -3.28 -7.38 -5.17
C LEU A 62 -2.57 -6.09 -4.73
N SER A 63 -1.36 -5.85 -5.25
CA SER A 63 -0.60 -4.65 -4.94
C SER A 63 -1.28 -3.39 -5.48
N MET A 64 -1.82 -3.45 -6.69
CA MET A 64 -2.59 -2.35 -7.28
C MET A 64 -3.85 -2.04 -6.49
N ALA A 65 -4.65 -3.05 -6.12
CA ALA A 65 -5.83 -2.87 -5.29
C ALA A 65 -5.49 -2.24 -3.92
N HIS A 66 -4.35 -2.60 -3.34
CA HIS A 66 -3.88 -2.01 -2.09
C HIS A 66 -3.47 -0.54 -2.25
N ILE A 67 -2.76 -0.20 -3.34
CA ILE A 67 -2.41 1.18 -3.67
C ILE A 67 -3.67 2.03 -3.82
N ASP A 68 -4.67 1.54 -4.55
CA ASP A 68 -5.91 2.28 -4.77
C ASP A 68 -6.68 2.50 -3.47
N ARG A 69 -6.76 1.47 -2.61
CA ARG A 69 -7.34 1.61 -1.27
C ARG A 69 -6.61 2.67 -0.43
N LEU A 70 -5.27 2.71 -0.49
CA LEU A 70 -4.49 3.71 0.24
C LEU A 70 -4.71 5.12 -0.31
N LYS A 71 -4.77 5.28 -1.64
CA LYS A 71 -5.09 6.56 -2.28
C LYS A 71 -6.45 7.09 -1.83
N SER A 72 -7.50 6.26 -1.84
CA SER A 72 -8.83 6.67 -1.39
C SER A 72 -8.84 7.09 0.09
N ARG A 73 -8.05 6.41 0.94
CA ARG A 73 -7.93 6.78 2.36
C ARG A 73 -7.21 8.12 2.55
N ILE A 74 -6.17 8.40 1.78
CA ILE A 74 -5.46 9.68 1.82
C ILE A 74 -6.40 10.80 1.39
N GLN A 75 -7.13 10.63 0.28
CA GLN A 75 -8.11 11.61 -0.19
C GLN A 75 -9.17 11.93 0.87
N LEU A 76 -9.69 10.91 1.56
CA LEU A 76 -10.67 11.11 2.63
C LEU A 76 -10.06 11.86 3.83
N ALA A 77 -8.81 11.53 4.19
CA ALA A 77 -8.11 12.22 5.27
C ALA A 77 -7.85 13.69 4.92
N ASP A 78 -7.40 13.98 3.70
CA ASP A 78 -7.17 15.34 3.22
C ASP A 78 -8.46 16.16 3.20
N ALA A 79 -9.56 15.57 2.73
CA ALA A 79 -10.87 16.22 2.76
C ALA A 79 -11.31 16.56 4.20
N ARG A 80 -11.11 15.64 5.15
CA ARG A 80 -11.44 15.87 6.56
C ARG A 80 -10.54 16.91 7.21
N ILE A 81 -9.26 16.95 6.85
CA ILE A 81 -8.34 18.00 7.33
C ILE A 81 -8.84 19.37 6.85
N LEU A 82 -9.19 19.50 5.57
CA LEU A 82 -9.70 20.77 5.01
C LEU A 82 -11.04 21.20 5.63
N GLU A 83 -11.91 20.25 5.94
CA GLU A 83 -13.16 20.52 6.66
C GLU A 83 -12.89 21.04 8.08
N LEU A 84 -12.06 20.33 8.85
CA LEU A 84 -11.70 20.72 10.21
C LEU A 84 -10.96 22.07 10.27
N SER A 85 -10.10 22.36 9.30
CA SER A 85 -9.44 23.68 9.21
C SER A 85 -10.45 24.80 9.00
N ARG A 86 -11.47 24.59 8.13
CA ARG A 86 -12.55 25.56 7.93
C ARG A 86 -13.41 25.73 9.18
N GLU A 87 -13.73 24.64 9.88
CA GLU A 87 -14.45 24.70 11.16
C GLU A 87 -13.65 25.52 12.19
N LEU A 88 -12.33 25.31 12.29
CA LEU A 88 -11.46 26.04 13.19
C LEU A 88 -11.38 27.53 12.83
N ASP A 89 -11.20 27.86 11.55
CA ASP A 89 -11.17 29.24 11.06
C ASP A 89 -12.49 29.97 11.34
N ALA A 90 -13.63 29.28 11.22
CA ALA A 90 -14.94 29.84 11.55
C ALA A 90 -15.16 30.03 13.06
N MET A 91 -14.54 29.18 13.90
CA MET A 91 -14.61 29.29 15.36
C MET A 91 -13.71 30.36 15.94
N LEU A 92 -12.65 30.79 15.23
CA LEU A 92 -11.83 31.93 15.63
C LEU A 92 -12.64 33.21 15.41
N PRO A 93 -13.16 33.87 16.47
CA PRO A 93 -13.85 35.13 16.31
C PRO A 93 -12.84 36.13 15.76
N ALA A 94 -13.28 37.06 14.91
CA ALA A 94 -12.51 38.19 14.44
C ALA A 94 -11.95 39.03 15.62
N LYS A 95 -10.89 38.58 16.27
CA LYS A 95 -10.01 39.39 17.12
C LYS A 95 -9.12 40.26 16.23
N ARG A 96 -9.77 41.01 15.36
CA ARG A 96 -9.24 42.21 14.71
C ARG A 96 -10.38 43.21 14.63
N SER A 97 -10.89 43.59 15.79
CA SER A 97 -11.49 44.92 15.94
C SER A 97 -10.40 45.91 15.51
N PRO A 98 -10.60 46.76 14.49
CA PRO A 98 -9.74 47.92 14.36
C PRO A 98 -9.96 48.73 15.63
N ASN A 99 -8.92 48.87 16.43
CA ASN A 99 -8.91 49.79 17.55
C ASN A 99 -9.36 51.15 16.99
N LYS A 100 -10.58 51.57 17.32
CA LYS A 100 -10.96 52.98 17.20
C LYS A 100 -10.08 53.70 18.21
N SER A 101 -8.91 54.16 17.79
CA SER A 101 -8.20 55.22 18.49
C SER A 101 -8.99 56.51 18.27
N SER A 102 -10.07 56.63 19.05
CA SER A 102 -10.71 57.89 19.37
C SER A 102 -10.01 58.42 20.60
N THR A 103 -9.15 59.41 20.42
CA THR A 103 -8.86 60.39 21.48
C THR A 103 -8.50 61.71 20.82
N ASP A 104 -9.27 62.72 21.23
CA ASP A 104 -9.20 64.15 20.97
C ASP A 104 -7.78 64.73 21.00
N THR A 105 -7.49 65.73 20.16
CA THR A 105 -7.50 67.17 20.56
C THR A 105 -7.54 68.04 19.30
#